data_AF-A0A915EA57-F1
#
_entry.id   AF-A0A915EA57-F1
#
_cell.length_a   1.000
_cell.length_b   1.000
_cell.length_c   1.000
_cell.angle_alpha   90.00
_cell.angle_beta   90.00
_cell.angle_gamma   90.00
#
_symmetry.space_group_name_H-M   'P 1'
#
loop_
_entity.id
_entity.type
_entity.pdbx_description
1 polymer ?
#
loop_
_entity_poly.entity_id
_entity_poly.type
_entity_poly.pdbx_seq_one_letter_code
_entity_poly.pdbx_strand_id
1 'polypeptide(L)'
;MESVCDAHAIVLVVIEDTNQNQLDQKFVEFELEKVSENKVNCLRLTFTQCTNRLSLDQDTYSLLVDGGKHKVPEWQARLTIERSTAIKCPWIGLQLANTKKIQQVLDGAGVVEHYFPRQPQMAADVRSTFADLWGLENDDEQTTNVIQDAISNPHKYVLKPQLEGGAGNYYDEQITQKLKTFSPQQRAAHILMQKISPLVVKNYLIRPFHKPVLVQAVSELGIYGCLLGNGEDMSISTNISHGHILRSKGEKVNEGGVAVGAAVIDTPFLI
;
A
#
# COMPACT_ATOMS: atom_id res chain seq x y z
N MET A 1 3.28 -37.36 6.11
CA MET A 1 2.95 -35.92 6.18
C MET A 1 1.45 -35.85 6.41
N GLU A 2 1.04 -35.88 7.67
CA GLU A 2 -0.35 -35.67 8.04
C GLU A 2 -0.71 -34.21 7.71
N SER A 3 -1.83 -34.02 7.01
CA SER A 3 -2.28 -32.72 6.56
C SER A 3 -2.65 -31.84 7.77
N VAL A 4 -1.81 -30.86 8.08
CA VAL A 4 -2.11 -29.77 9.04
C VAL A 4 -3.03 -28.73 8.38
N CYS A 5 -4.06 -29.20 7.68
CA CYS A 5 -5.08 -28.34 7.09
C CYS A 5 -6.40 -28.74 7.69
N ASP A 6 -6.93 -27.87 8.56
CA ASP A 6 -8.33 -27.95 8.96
C ASP A 6 -9.18 -27.90 7.68
N ALA A 7 -9.91 -28.98 7.40
CA ALA A 7 -10.76 -29.10 6.22
C ALA A 7 -11.89 -28.07 6.19
N HIS A 8 -12.13 -27.38 7.32
CA HIS A 8 -13.13 -26.33 7.47
C HIS A 8 -12.54 -24.91 7.43
N ALA A 9 -11.21 -24.77 7.25
CA ALA A 9 -10.60 -23.45 7.10
C ALA A 9 -11.13 -22.73 5.85
N ILE A 10 -11.31 -21.42 5.97
CA ILE A 10 -11.81 -20.56 4.90
C ILE A 10 -10.85 -19.39 4.66
N VAL A 11 -10.97 -18.77 3.49
CA VAL A 11 -10.34 -17.47 3.20
C VAL A 11 -11.35 -16.37 3.49
N LEU A 12 -11.07 -15.56 4.51
CA LEU A 12 -11.84 -14.36 4.80
C LEU A 12 -11.31 -13.19 3.97
N VAL A 13 -12.15 -12.65 3.08
CA VAL A 13 -11.87 -11.44 2.31
C VAL A 13 -12.58 -10.25 2.95
N VAL A 14 -11.83 -9.39 3.61
CA VAL A 14 -12.38 -8.18 4.24
C VAL A 14 -12.55 -7.07 3.20
N ILE A 15 -13.75 -6.51 3.08
CA ILE A 15 -14.13 -5.57 2.02
C ILE A 15 -14.73 -4.28 2.56
N GLU A 16 -14.77 -3.25 1.72
CA GLU A 16 -15.48 -2.00 1.99
C GLU A 16 -16.99 -2.17 1.77
N ASP A 17 -17.79 -1.33 2.42
CA ASP A 17 -19.26 -1.32 2.24
C ASP A 17 -19.65 -0.98 0.80
N THR A 18 -18.91 -0.08 0.15
CA THR A 18 -19.07 0.26 -1.27
C THR A 18 -17.86 -0.20 -2.05
N ASN A 19 -17.96 -1.36 -2.69
CA ASN A 19 -16.83 -2.00 -3.35
C ASN A 19 -16.88 -1.82 -4.88
N GLN A 20 -16.40 -0.67 -5.36
CA GLN A 20 -16.40 -0.35 -6.79
C GLN A 20 -15.46 -1.26 -7.61
N ASN A 21 -14.40 -1.77 -6.99
CA ASN A 21 -13.42 -2.64 -7.64
C ASN A 21 -13.66 -4.15 -7.33
N GLN A 22 -14.90 -4.53 -7.05
CA GLN A 22 -15.22 -5.91 -6.65
C GLN A 22 -14.88 -6.97 -7.71
N LEU A 23 -14.91 -6.59 -9.00
CA LEU A 23 -14.64 -7.52 -10.10
C LEU A 23 -13.17 -7.96 -10.11
N ASP A 24 -12.25 -7.02 -9.89
CA ASP A 24 -10.82 -7.29 -9.76
C ASP A 24 -10.54 -8.25 -8.59
N GLN A 25 -11.21 -8.04 -7.44
CA GLN A 25 -11.10 -8.92 -6.28
C GLN A 25 -11.69 -10.31 -6.55
N LYS A 26 -12.78 -10.41 -7.31
CA LYS A 26 -13.43 -11.67 -7.64
C LYS A 26 -12.56 -12.58 -8.52
N PHE A 27 -11.70 -12.02 -9.36
CA PHE A 27 -10.72 -12.83 -10.11
C PHE A 27 -9.78 -13.61 -9.19
N VAL A 28 -9.36 -13.01 -8.07
CA VAL A 28 -8.53 -13.72 -7.07
C VAL A 28 -9.31 -14.87 -6.44
N GLU A 29 -10.59 -14.68 -6.12
CA GLU A 29 -11.45 -15.76 -5.60
C GLU A 29 -11.64 -16.89 -6.61
N PHE A 30 -11.89 -16.58 -7.88
CA PHE A 30 -12.03 -17.60 -8.93
C PHE A 30 -10.74 -18.39 -9.15
N GLU A 31 -9.57 -17.73 -9.11
CA GLU A 31 -8.30 -18.47 -9.18
C GLU A 31 -8.07 -19.30 -7.91
N LEU A 32 -8.45 -18.83 -6.72
CA LEU A 32 -8.41 -19.64 -5.49
C LEU A 32 -9.30 -20.88 -5.57
N GLU A 33 -10.54 -20.74 -6.04
CA GLU A 33 -11.46 -21.85 -6.28
C GLU A 33 -10.85 -22.87 -7.25
N LYS A 34 -10.29 -22.38 -8.36
CA LYS A 34 -9.65 -23.22 -9.39
C LYS A 34 -8.42 -23.95 -8.88
N VAL A 35 -7.45 -23.27 -8.25
CA VAL A 35 -6.21 -23.90 -7.76
C VAL A 35 -6.45 -24.82 -6.57
N SER A 36 -7.52 -24.59 -5.80
CA SER A 36 -7.92 -25.46 -4.69
C SER A 36 -8.84 -26.60 -5.10
N GLU A 37 -9.23 -26.72 -6.37
CA GLU A 37 -10.26 -27.66 -6.84
C GLU A 37 -11.59 -27.53 -6.08
N ASN A 38 -11.99 -26.30 -5.78
CA ASN A 38 -13.17 -25.93 -4.98
C ASN A 38 -13.12 -26.42 -3.51
N LYS A 39 -11.93 -26.69 -2.96
CA LYS A 39 -11.77 -27.09 -1.55
C LYS A 39 -11.68 -25.90 -0.60
N VAL A 40 -11.25 -24.74 -1.08
CA VAL A 40 -11.15 -23.52 -0.29
C VAL A 40 -12.41 -22.68 -0.48
N ASN A 41 -13.10 -22.39 0.61
CA ASN A 41 -14.25 -21.47 0.62
C ASN A 41 -13.77 -20.04 0.87
N CYS A 42 -14.29 -19.09 0.09
CA CYS A 42 -14.10 -17.66 0.33
C CYS A 42 -15.35 -17.05 0.98
N LEU A 43 -15.15 -16.30 2.06
CA LEU A 43 -16.20 -15.51 2.71
C LEU A 43 -15.85 -14.02 2.63
N ARG A 44 -16.77 -13.21 2.12
CA ARG A 44 -16.58 -11.75 2.03
C ARG A 44 -17.34 -11.07 3.15
N LEU A 45 -16.65 -10.31 3.99
CA LEU A 45 -17.26 -9.53 5.08
C LEU A 45 -16.75 -8.09 5.06
N THR A 46 -17.63 -7.12 5.37
CA THR A 46 -17.17 -5.78 5.74
C THR A 46 -16.63 -5.77 7.17
N PHE A 47 -15.81 -4.77 7.53
CA PHE A 47 -15.36 -4.65 8.92
C PHE A 47 -16.54 -4.56 9.90
N THR A 48 -17.58 -3.80 9.57
CA THR A 48 -18.82 -3.77 10.34
C THR A 48 -19.46 -5.15 10.49
N GLN A 49 -19.49 -5.99 9.45
CA GLN A 49 -19.97 -7.37 9.58
C GLN A 49 -19.04 -8.23 10.46
N CYS A 50 -17.72 -8.07 10.31
CA CYS A 50 -16.73 -8.75 11.14
C CYS A 50 -16.96 -8.50 12.64
N THR A 51 -17.37 -7.28 13.03
CA THR A 51 -17.65 -6.95 14.44
C THR A 51 -18.70 -7.87 15.08
N ASN A 52 -19.67 -8.35 14.31
CA ASN A 52 -20.76 -9.18 14.82
C ASN A 52 -20.54 -10.66 14.59
N ARG A 53 -19.70 -11.03 13.60
CA ARG A 53 -19.55 -12.42 13.16
C ARG A 53 -18.27 -13.06 13.67
N LEU A 54 -17.20 -12.30 13.90
CA LEU A 54 -15.92 -12.88 14.29
C LEU A 54 -15.80 -13.01 15.81
N SER A 55 -15.25 -14.13 16.26
CA SER A 55 -14.80 -14.32 17.63
C SER A 55 -13.43 -15.01 17.66
N LEU A 56 -12.75 -14.90 18.80
CA LEU A 56 -11.46 -15.54 19.03
C LEU A 56 -11.66 -16.68 20.02
N ASP A 57 -11.30 -17.89 19.62
CA ASP A 57 -11.21 -19.02 20.53
C ASP A 57 -10.16 -18.76 21.60
N GLN A 58 -10.49 -18.95 22.88
CA GLN A 58 -9.61 -18.54 23.99
C GLN A 58 -8.44 -19.49 24.21
N ASP A 59 -8.56 -20.74 23.77
CA ASP A 59 -7.56 -21.78 24.00
C ASP A 59 -6.62 -21.91 22.80
N THR A 60 -7.17 -21.93 21.59
CA THR A 60 -6.44 -22.15 20.33
C THR A 60 -6.09 -20.89 19.58
N TYR A 61 -6.68 -19.75 19.96
CA TYR A 61 -6.57 -18.47 19.22
C TYR A 61 -7.05 -18.57 17.76
N SER A 62 -7.87 -19.57 17.43
CA SER A 62 -8.49 -19.68 16.10
C SER A 62 -9.50 -18.55 15.88
N LEU A 63 -9.53 -18.00 14.67
CA LEU A 63 -10.54 -17.01 14.26
C LEU A 63 -11.81 -17.75 13.84
N LEU A 64 -12.88 -17.61 14.61
CA LEU A 64 -14.15 -18.27 14.34
C LEU A 64 -15.12 -17.32 13.65
N VAL A 65 -15.85 -17.83 12.66
CA VAL A 65 -16.92 -17.11 11.96
C VAL A 65 -18.27 -17.53 12.54
N ASP A 66 -19.20 -16.57 12.65
CA ASP A 66 -20.54 -16.72 13.22
C ASP A 66 -20.56 -17.07 14.73
N GLY A 67 -19.44 -16.83 15.42
CA GLY A 67 -19.32 -16.95 16.88
C GLY A 67 -19.41 -15.62 17.64
N GLY A 68 -19.49 -14.49 16.93
CA GLY A 68 -19.61 -13.16 17.53
C GLY A 68 -20.99 -12.93 18.16
N LYS A 69 -21.01 -12.26 19.33
CA LYS A 69 -22.25 -12.06 20.10
C LYS A 69 -22.65 -10.59 20.27
N HIS A 70 -21.78 -9.63 19.92
CA HIS A 70 -22.03 -8.21 20.14
C HIS A 70 -21.37 -7.33 19.09
N LYS A 71 -22.02 -6.21 18.74
CA LYS A 71 -21.44 -5.17 17.89
C LYS A 71 -20.33 -4.45 18.65
N VAL A 72 -19.09 -4.70 18.24
CA VAL A 72 -17.91 -3.99 18.73
C VAL A 72 -17.48 -2.90 17.73
N PRO A 73 -16.65 -1.91 18.13
CA PRO A 73 -16.02 -1.00 17.16
C PRO A 73 -15.17 -1.79 16.15
N GLU A 74 -15.05 -1.30 14.92
CA GLU A 74 -14.30 -1.99 13.85
C GLU A 74 -12.82 -2.24 14.21
N TRP A 75 -12.22 -1.32 14.98
CA TRP A 75 -10.88 -1.49 15.55
C TRP A 75 -10.75 -2.74 16.43
N GLN A 76 -11.80 -3.11 17.15
CA GLN A 76 -11.82 -4.33 17.95
C GLN A 76 -11.92 -5.57 17.07
N ALA A 77 -12.67 -5.52 15.96
CA ALA A 77 -12.68 -6.60 14.98
C ALA A 77 -11.31 -6.80 14.34
N ARG A 78 -10.61 -5.70 13.98
CA ARG A 78 -9.23 -5.77 13.50
C ARG A 78 -8.30 -6.38 14.55
N LEU A 79 -8.40 -5.97 15.81
CA LEU A 79 -7.60 -6.55 16.89
C LEU A 79 -7.87 -8.05 17.06
N THR A 80 -9.13 -8.49 16.97
CA THR A 80 -9.51 -9.91 17.00
C THR A 80 -8.85 -10.69 15.87
N ILE A 81 -8.87 -10.17 14.64
CA ILE A 81 -8.21 -10.79 13.48
C ILE A 81 -6.69 -10.90 13.72
N GLU A 82 -6.04 -9.81 14.14
CA GLU A 82 -4.58 -9.79 14.34
C GLU A 82 -4.13 -10.73 15.46
N ARG A 83 -4.91 -10.85 16.54
CA ARG A 83 -4.63 -11.77 17.65
C ARG A 83 -4.84 -13.25 17.32
N SER A 84 -5.50 -13.56 16.21
CA SER A 84 -5.77 -14.94 15.82
C SER A 84 -4.58 -15.63 15.16
N THR A 85 -4.61 -16.95 15.11
CA THR A 85 -3.66 -17.81 14.38
C THR A 85 -3.87 -17.80 12.86
N ALA A 86 -4.91 -17.13 12.35
CA ALA A 86 -5.09 -16.96 10.92
C ALA A 86 -3.87 -16.26 10.29
N ILE A 87 -3.52 -16.61 9.05
CA ILE A 87 -2.49 -15.92 8.28
C ILE A 87 -3.10 -14.64 7.71
N LYS A 88 -2.52 -13.48 8.05
CA LYS A 88 -2.99 -12.17 7.57
C LYS A 88 -2.18 -11.74 6.34
N CYS A 89 -2.86 -11.19 5.35
CA CYS A 89 -2.25 -10.68 4.12
C CYS A 89 -2.72 -9.25 3.84
N PRO A 90 -1.99 -8.21 4.31
CA PRO A 90 -0.85 -8.24 5.22
C PRO A 90 -1.27 -8.29 6.70
N TRP A 91 -0.36 -8.73 7.58
CA TRP A 91 -0.49 -8.51 9.03
C TRP A 91 -0.10 -7.07 9.41
N ILE A 92 -0.46 -6.64 10.62
CA ILE A 92 -0.33 -5.23 11.03
C ILE A 92 1.09 -4.66 10.90
N GLY A 93 2.15 -5.41 11.22
CA GLY A 93 3.52 -4.91 11.12
C GLY A 93 3.98 -4.75 9.67
N LEU A 94 3.56 -5.62 8.75
CA LEU A 94 3.82 -5.42 7.33
C LEU A 94 3.03 -4.21 6.79
N GLN A 95 1.80 -3.98 7.28
CA GLN A 95 1.06 -2.75 6.96
C GLN A 95 1.81 -1.50 7.45
N LEU A 96 2.36 -1.52 8.66
CA LEU A 96 3.14 -0.40 9.22
C LEU A 96 4.48 -0.18 8.47
N ALA A 97 5.13 -1.26 8.05
CA ALA A 97 6.36 -1.22 7.26
C ALA A 97 6.16 -0.55 5.88
N ASN A 98 4.93 -0.52 5.37
CA ASN A 98 4.59 0.14 4.11
C ASN A 98 4.19 1.62 4.26
N THR A 99 4.30 2.19 5.46
CA THR A 99 4.03 3.62 5.65
C THR A 99 5.08 4.49 4.97
N LYS A 100 4.68 5.69 4.57
CA LYS A 100 5.58 6.69 3.96
C LYS A 100 6.72 7.06 4.89
N LYS A 101 6.48 7.06 6.20
CA LYS A 101 7.53 7.27 7.19
C LYS A 101 8.61 6.20 7.14
N ILE A 102 8.23 4.91 7.05
CA ILE A 102 9.22 3.84 6.93
C ILE A 102 9.98 3.93 5.61
N GLN A 103 9.30 4.26 4.50
CA GLN A 103 9.96 4.54 3.23
C GLN A 103 11.04 5.62 3.37
N GLN A 104 10.73 6.73 4.05
CA GLN A 104 11.70 7.81 4.32
C GLN A 104 12.85 7.37 5.23
N VAL A 105 12.55 6.59 6.28
CA VAL A 105 13.59 6.09 7.19
C VAL A 105 14.56 5.14 6.47
N LEU A 106 14.05 4.31 5.55
CA LEU A 106 14.88 3.42 4.75
C LEU A 106 15.88 4.17 3.86
N ASP A 107 15.58 5.39 3.42
CA ASP A 107 16.50 6.22 2.62
C ASP A 107 17.74 6.68 3.42
N GLY A 108 17.66 6.65 4.76
CA GLY A 108 18.76 6.99 5.66
C GLY A 108 20.05 6.20 5.39
N ALA A 109 21.20 6.84 5.61
CA ALA A 109 22.50 6.22 5.42
C ALA A 109 22.67 4.96 6.30
N GLY A 110 23.04 3.83 5.69
CA GLY A 110 23.28 2.57 6.39
C GLY A 110 22.01 1.79 6.78
N VAL A 111 20.81 2.36 6.57
CA VAL A 111 19.56 1.73 7.01
C VAL A 111 19.19 0.54 6.12
N VAL A 112 19.26 0.68 4.79
CA VAL A 112 19.06 -0.46 3.87
C VAL A 112 20.13 -1.53 4.10
N GLU A 113 21.39 -1.11 4.24
CA GLU A 113 22.54 -1.99 4.44
C GLU A 113 22.41 -2.84 5.71
N HIS A 114 21.78 -2.30 6.76
CA HIS A 114 21.45 -3.05 7.97
C HIS A 114 20.57 -4.28 7.69
N TYR A 115 19.65 -4.20 6.73
CA TYR A 115 18.79 -5.32 6.34
C TYR A 115 19.44 -6.28 5.32
N PHE A 116 20.55 -5.86 4.70
CA PHE A 116 21.30 -6.64 3.71
C PHE A 116 22.79 -6.78 4.07
N PRO A 117 23.16 -7.21 5.30
CA PRO A 117 24.54 -7.15 5.80
C PRO A 117 25.53 -8.03 5.03
N ARG A 118 25.03 -9.01 4.27
CA ARG A 118 25.83 -9.92 3.44
C ARG A 118 25.53 -9.78 1.94
N GLN A 119 24.77 -8.76 1.56
CA GLN A 119 24.30 -8.55 0.19
C GLN A 119 24.43 -7.07 -0.21
N PRO A 120 25.66 -6.52 -0.25
CA PRO A 120 25.88 -5.10 -0.51
C PRO A 120 25.36 -4.67 -1.90
N GLN A 121 25.42 -5.55 -2.90
CA GLN A 121 24.86 -5.26 -4.22
C GLN A 121 23.34 -5.11 -4.17
N MET A 122 22.64 -5.97 -3.41
CA MET A 122 21.19 -5.86 -3.22
C MET A 122 20.82 -4.55 -2.53
N ALA A 123 21.59 -4.15 -1.52
CA ALA A 123 21.39 -2.86 -0.87
C ALA A 123 21.56 -1.69 -1.85
N ALA A 124 22.61 -1.73 -2.67
CA ALA A 124 22.87 -0.73 -3.70
C ALA A 124 21.75 -0.67 -4.75
N ASP A 125 21.27 -1.83 -5.22
CA ASP A 125 20.19 -1.92 -6.19
C ASP A 125 18.89 -1.33 -5.62
N VAL A 126 18.53 -1.66 -4.37
CA VAL A 126 17.37 -1.07 -3.69
C VAL A 126 17.52 0.45 -3.58
N ARG A 127 18.66 0.94 -3.08
CA ARG A 127 18.91 2.39 -2.95
C ARG A 127 18.83 3.12 -4.28
N SER A 128 19.26 2.49 -5.38
CA SER A 128 19.20 3.11 -6.71
C SER A 128 17.78 3.45 -7.19
N THR A 129 16.76 2.85 -6.56
CA THR A 129 15.34 3.11 -6.87
C THR A 129 14.74 4.26 -6.07
N PHE A 130 15.42 4.76 -5.05
CA PHE A 130 14.88 5.79 -4.16
C PHE A 130 14.98 7.17 -4.82
N ALA A 131 13.89 7.92 -4.73
CA ALA A 131 13.93 9.37 -4.84
C ALA A 131 14.23 9.95 -3.45
N ASP A 132 14.74 11.17 -3.38
CA ASP A 132 15.11 11.77 -2.10
C ASP A 132 13.88 11.94 -1.18
N LEU A 133 14.04 11.55 0.09
CA LEU A 133 12.99 11.55 1.11
C LEU A 133 13.45 12.24 2.39
N TRP A 134 12.60 13.12 2.95
CA TRP A 134 12.93 13.89 4.15
C TRP A 134 11.86 13.76 5.23
N GLY A 135 12.30 13.48 6.45
CA GLY A 135 11.51 13.65 7.67
C GLY A 135 11.37 15.14 8.00
N LEU A 136 10.27 15.49 8.68
CA LEU A 136 9.94 16.88 9.03
C LEU A 136 9.75 17.06 10.55
N GLU A 137 10.07 16.02 11.33
CA GLU A 137 9.84 15.97 12.77
C GLU A 137 10.91 16.67 13.61
N ASN A 138 12.12 16.88 13.07
CA ASN A 138 13.23 17.45 13.81
C ASN A 138 13.25 18.98 13.74
N ASP A 139 13.88 19.60 14.73
CA ASP A 139 14.17 21.03 14.79
C ASP A 139 15.68 21.28 14.56
N ASP A 140 16.26 20.61 13.57
CA ASP A 140 17.65 20.78 13.14
C ASP A 140 17.77 21.66 11.88
N GLU A 141 19.00 22.08 11.56
CA GLU A 141 19.29 22.94 10.41
C GLU A 141 18.93 22.27 9.08
N GLN A 142 19.16 20.97 8.95
CA GLN A 142 18.87 20.22 7.72
C GLN A 142 17.36 20.21 7.43
N THR A 143 16.56 19.92 8.45
CA THR A 143 15.10 19.90 8.39
C THR A 143 14.54 21.31 8.13
N THR A 144 15.12 22.33 8.76
CA THR A 144 14.75 23.73 8.51
C THR A 144 15.04 24.12 7.06
N ASN A 145 16.21 23.77 6.54
CA ASN A 145 16.62 24.11 5.18
C ASN A 145 15.72 23.44 4.13
N VAL A 146 15.39 22.15 4.30
CA VAL A 146 14.50 21.46 3.34
C VAL A 146 13.08 22.02 3.39
N ILE A 147 12.57 22.41 4.56
CA ILE A 147 11.27 23.08 4.68
C ILE A 147 11.27 24.42 3.93
N GLN A 148 12.33 25.22 4.08
CA GLN A 148 12.43 26.52 3.39
C GLN A 148 12.59 26.37 1.87
N ASP A 149 13.35 25.36 1.40
CA ASP A 149 13.42 25.08 -0.03
C ASP A 149 12.05 24.63 -0.57
N ALA A 150 11.34 23.76 0.16
CA ALA A 150 10.01 23.30 -0.24
C ALA A 150 8.97 24.42 -0.26
N ILE A 151 9.06 25.39 0.66
CA ILE A 151 8.21 26.59 0.67
C ILE A 151 8.47 27.47 -0.56
N SER A 152 9.74 27.59 -0.95
CA SER A 152 10.19 28.47 -2.04
C SER A 152 10.07 27.82 -3.43
N ASN A 153 10.22 26.49 -3.50
CA ASN A 153 10.27 25.69 -4.71
C ASN A 153 9.30 24.49 -4.64
N PRO A 154 7.99 24.70 -4.37
CA PRO A 154 7.07 23.61 -4.07
C PRO A 154 6.89 22.60 -5.22
N HIS A 155 7.10 23.02 -6.47
CA HIS A 155 7.01 22.17 -7.65
C HIS A 155 8.04 21.02 -7.68
N LYS A 156 9.11 21.09 -6.87
CA LYS A 156 10.12 20.04 -6.74
C LYS A 156 9.72 18.91 -5.81
N TYR A 157 8.60 19.05 -5.08
CA TYR A 157 8.27 18.18 -3.97
C TYR A 157 6.84 17.66 -4.02
N VAL A 158 6.60 16.62 -3.22
CA VAL A 158 5.27 16.14 -2.82
C VAL A 158 5.28 15.99 -1.31
N LEU A 159 4.33 16.61 -0.62
CA LEU A 159 4.16 16.47 0.83
C LEU A 159 3.13 15.38 1.11
N LYS A 160 3.53 14.31 1.79
CA LYS A 160 2.72 13.09 1.93
C LYS A 160 2.36 12.82 3.39
N PRO A 161 1.07 12.71 3.75
CA PRO A 161 0.66 12.17 5.04
C PRO A 161 0.87 10.65 5.08
N GLN A 162 0.70 10.04 6.26
CA GLN A 162 0.68 8.58 6.44
C GLN A 162 -0.65 7.95 6.01
N LEU A 163 -1.11 8.27 4.79
CA LEU A 163 -2.30 7.71 4.16
C LEU A 163 -1.93 6.87 2.93
N GLU A 164 -2.85 5.98 2.55
CA GLU A 164 -2.72 5.06 1.42
C GLU A 164 -3.71 5.36 0.29
N GLY A 165 -3.54 4.68 -0.85
CA GLY A 165 -4.42 4.84 -2.02
C GLY A 165 -4.23 6.15 -2.79
N GLY A 166 -3.17 6.90 -2.51
CA GLY A 166 -2.90 8.20 -3.13
C GLY A 166 -3.75 9.35 -2.59
N ALA A 167 -4.48 9.13 -1.49
CA ALA A 167 -5.26 10.16 -0.83
C ALA A 167 -4.38 11.08 0.03
N GLY A 168 -4.72 12.37 0.06
CA GLY A 168 -4.20 13.34 1.03
C GLY A 168 -2.82 13.93 0.76
N ASN A 169 -2.16 13.59 -0.36
CA ASN A 169 -0.94 14.27 -0.76
C ASN A 169 -1.20 15.74 -1.09
N TYR A 170 -0.25 16.62 -0.75
CA TYR A 170 -0.26 18.02 -1.14
C TYR A 170 0.81 18.28 -2.20
N TYR A 171 0.46 19.13 -3.17
CA TYR A 171 1.28 19.48 -4.32
C TYR A 171 1.34 20.99 -4.49
N ASP A 172 2.43 21.46 -5.12
CA ASP A 172 2.57 22.83 -5.60
C ASP A 172 2.22 23.85 -4.49
N GLU A 173 1.40 24.86 -4.73
CA GLU A 173 1.12 25.92 -3.74
C GLU A 173 0.53 25.40 -2.41
N GLN A 174 -0.10 24.22 -2.42
CA GLN A 174 -0.61 23.60 -1.18
C GLN A 174 0.52 23.24 -0.22
N ILE A 175 1.69 22.84 -0.72
CA ILE A 175 2.86 22.54 0.10
C ILE A 175 3.29 23.80 0.86
N THR A 176 3.43 24.92 0.15
CA THR A 176 3.78 26.21 0.74
C THR A 176 2.78 26.63 1.81
N GLN A 177 1.48 26.51 1.54
CA GLN A 177 0.43 26.87 2.50
C GLN A 177 0.47 25.99 3.76
N LYS A 178 0.64 24.68 3.59
CA LYS A 178 0.66 23.71 4.69
C LYS A 178 1.90 23.87 5.55
N LEU A 179 3.10 23.93 4.95
CA LEU A 179 4.34 24.07 5.72
C LEU A 179 4.44 25.37 6.50
N LYS A 180 3.80 26.46 6.03
CA LYS A 180 3.71 27.73 6.78
C LYS A 180 2.75 27.67 7.98
N THR A 181 1.81 26.73 8.00
CA THR A 181 0.73 26.69 9.00
C THR A 181 0.78 25.46 9.91
N PHE A 182 1.53 24.42 9.54
CA PHE A 182 1.63 23.20 10.31
C PHE A 182 2.28 23.41 11.67
N SER A 183 1.67 22.84 12.69
CA SER A 183 2.32 22.63 13.98
C SER A 183 3.46 21.60 13.86
N PRO A 184 4.38 21.52 14.83
CA PRO A 184 5.40 20.47 14.86
C PRO A 184 4.83 19.04 14.73
N GLN A 185 3.69 18.77 15.38
CA GLN A 185 3.02 17.47 15.30
C GLN A 185 2.47 17.21 13.89
N GLN A 186 1.91 18.23 13.24
CA GLN A 186 1.44 18.09 11.87
C GLN A 186 2.61 17.89 10.90
N ARG A 187 3.74 18.58 11.10
CA ARG A 187 4.98 18.32 10.34
C ARG A 187 5.43 16.87 10.49
N ALA A 188 5.53 16.38 11.73
CA ALA A 188 5.95 15.00 12.03
C ALA A 188 5.01 13.92 11.46
N ALA A 189 3.73 14.24 11.23
CA ALA A 189 2.77 13.33 10.59
C ALA A 189 2.94 13.22 9.06
N HIS A 190 3.86 13.98 8.47
CA HIS A 190 4.12 14.00 7.03
C HIS A 190 5.58 13.74 6.72
N ILE A 191 5.85 13.34 5.49
CA ILE A 191 7.19 13.35 4.90
C ILE A 191 7.18 14.25 3.67
N LEU A 192 8.35 14.77 3.32
CA LEU A 192 8.57 15.39 2.03
C LEU A 192 9.28 14.41 1.10
N MET A 193 8.86 14.33 -0.15
CA MET A 193 9.48 13.49 -1.17
C MET A 193 9.79 14.32 -2.40
N GLN A 194 10.92 14.05 -3.05
CA GLN A 194 11.22 14.61 -4.36
C GLN A 194 10.13 14.26 -5.37
N LYS A 195 9.66 15.25 -6.14
CA LYS A 195 8.70 15.04 -7.22
C LYS A 195 9.44 14.41 -8.41
N ILE A 196 9.07 13.19 -8.73
CA ILE A 196 9.59 12.48 -9.91
C ILE A 196 9.00 13.14 -11.17
N SER A 197 9.83 13.32 -12.21
CA SER A 197 9.44 13.84 -13.52
C SER A 197 9.55 12.73 -14.57
N PRO A 198 8.49 11.93 -14.81
CA PRO A 198 8.52 10.82 -15.75
C PRO A 198 8.60 11.28 -17.22
N LEU A 199 8.94 10.36 -18.12
CA LEU A 199 8.84 10.59 -19.56
C LEU A 199 7.38 10.87 -19.95
N VAL A 200 7.17 11.95 -20.69
CA VAL A 200 5.86 12.34 -21.21
C VAL A 200 5.66 11.75 -22.60
N VAL A 201 4.59 10.99 -22.78
CA VAL A 201 4.22 10.35 -24.05
C VAL A 201 2.81 10.75 -24.46
N LYS A 202 2.53 10.83 -25.76
CA LYS A 202 1.17 11.05 -26.25
C LYS A 202 0.39 9.76 -26.18
N ASN A 203 -0.76 9.76 -25.50
CA ASN A 203 -1.64 8.60 -25.42
C ASN A 203 -3.13 9.01 -25.40
N TYR A 204 -4.02 8.07 -25.71
CA TYR A 204 -5.46 8.25 -25.57
C TYR A 204 -5.91 7.70 -24.22
N LEU A 205 -6.50 8.55 -23.37
CA LEU A 205 -7.14 8.09 -22.14
C LEU A 205 -8.62 7.85 -22.41
N ILE A 206 -9.05 6.58 -22.35
CA ILE A 206 -10.43 6.17 -22.61
C ILE A 206 -11.16 5.99 -21.28
N ARG A 207 -12.33 6.62 -21.16
CA ARG A 207 -13.22 6.48 -19.99
C ARG A 207 -14.65 6.18 -20.44
N PRO A 208 -15.43 5.40 -19.67
CA PRO A 208 -16.82 5.13 -20.00
C PRO A 208 -17.60 6.40 -20.26
N PHE A 209 -18.42 6.42 -21.32
CA PHE A 209 -19.31 7.52 -21.69
C PHE A 209 -18.63 8.85 -22.05
N HIS A 210 -17.31 8.87 -22.20
CA HIS A 210 -16.54 10.04 -22.62
C HIS A 210 -15.92 9.80 -24.00
N LYS A 211 -15.80 10.85 -24.80
CA LYS A 211 -15.06 10.77 -26.07
C LYS A 211 -13.57 10.54 -25.77
N PRO A 212 -12.88 9.66 -26.51
CA PRO A 212 -11.43 9.52 -26.39
C PRO A 212 -10.73 10.86 -26.64
N VAL A 213 -9.78 11.22 -25.78
CA VAL A 213 -8.98 12.45 -25.90
C VAL A 213 -7.51 12.07 -25.97
N LEU A 214 -6.80 12.60 -26.97
CA LEU A 214 -5.35 12.52 -27.05
C LEU A 214 -4.76 13.52 -26.06
N VAL A 215 -3.90 13.05 -25.17
CA VAL A 215 -3.28 13.88 -24.13
C VAL A 215 -1.78 13.61 -24.04
N GLN A 216 -1.07 14.53 -23.41
CA GLN A 216 0.25 14.26 -22.83
C GLN A 216 0.03 13.42 -21.56
N ALA A 217 0.60 12.23 -21.53
CA ALA A 217 0.43 11.27 -20.46
C ALA A 217 1.77 10.90 -19.82
N VAL A 218 1.70 10.54 -18.54
CA VAL A 218 2.79 9.94 -17.78
C VAL A 218 2.29 8.62 -17.18
N SER A 219 3.19 7.68 -16.99
CA SER A 219 2.88 6.33 -16.52
C SER A 219 3.63 5.99 -15.23
N GLU A 220 2.98 5.21 -14.38
CA GLU A 220 3.54 4.67 -13.14
C GLU A 220 3.48 3.13 -13.20
N LEU A 221 4.64 2.50 -13.20
CA LEU A 221 4.78 1.04 -13.23
C LEU A 221 4.76 0.49 -11.81
N GLY A 222 3.81 -0.41 -11.54
CA GLY A 222 3.78 -1.25 -10.35
C GLY A 222 4.21 -2.66 -10.69
N ILE A 223 5.07 -3.24 -9.86
CA ILE A 223 5.51 -4.63 -9.95
C ILE A 223 4.91 -5.40 -8.77
N TYR A 224 4.23 -6.50 -9.03
CA TYR A 224 3.68 -7.33 -7.97
C TYR A 224 4.74 -8.25 -7.38
N GLY A 225 4.69 -8.42 -6.07
CA GLY A 225 5.53 -9.34 -5.30
C GLY A 225 4.71 -10.11 -4.27
N CYS A 226 5.10 -11.36 -4.01
CA CYS A 226 4.52 -12.20 -2.97
C CYS A 226 5.66 -12.79 -2.13
N LEU A 227 5.58 -12.57 -0.83
CA LEU A 227 6.47 -13.15 0.17
C LEU A 227 5.61 -13.93 1.17
N LEU A 228 5.88 -15.23 1.28
CA LEU A 228 5.31 -16.11 2.30
C LEU A 228 6.45 -16.74 3.08
N GLY A 229 6.31 -16.75 4.40
CA GLY A 229 7.30 -17.28 5.32
C GLY A 229 6.76 -17.38 6.73
N ASN A 230 7.56 -17.95 7.62
CA ASN A 230 7.26 -18.03 9.03
C ASN A 230 8.03 -16.93 9.78
N GLY A 231 7.30 -16.10 10.54
CA GLY A 231 7.87 -15.00 11.31
C GLY A 231 8.61 -15.42 12.58
N GLU A 232 8.45 -16.67 13.05
CA GLU A 232 9.13 -17.18 14.25
C GLU A 232 10.57 -17.60 13.95
N ASP A 233 10.77 -18.39 12.89
CA ASP A 233 12.07 -18.90 12.47
C ASP A 233 12.69 -18.12 11.29
N MET A 234 11.96 -17.12 10.77
CA MET A 234 12.33 -16.30 9.62
C MET A 234 12.55 -17.09 8.32
N SER A 235 12.00 -18.31 8.23
CA SER A 235 12.07 -19.12 7.02
C SER A 235 11.19 -18.53 5.92
N ILE A 236 11.69 -18.55 4.69
CA ILE A 236 10.98 -18.09 3.49
C ILE A 236 10.52 -19.32 2.71
N SER A 237 9.22 -19.47 2.52
CA SER A 237 8.64 -20.55 1.70
C SER A 237 8.38 -20.10 0.27
N THR A 238 8.03 -18.83 0.06
CA THR A 238 7.82 -18.25 -1.28
C THR A 238 8.34 -16.82 -1.28
N ASN A 239 9.13 -16.48 -2.29
CA ASN A 239 9.52 -15.10 -2.60
C ASN A 239 9.53 -14.97 -4.12
N ILE A 240 8.48 -14.38 -4.67
CA ILE A 240 8.30 -14.25 -6.11
C ILE A 240 7.94 -12.81 -6.48
N SER A 241 8.46 -12.35 -7.61
CA SER A 241 7.96 -11.17 -8.29
C SER A 241 7.38 -11.61 -9.63
N HIS A 242 6.08 -11.38 -9.81
CA HIS A 242 5.38 -11.85 -10.99
C HIS A 242 4.17 -10.97 -11.30
N GLY A 243 4.04 -10.57 -12.57
CA GLY A 243 3.00 -9.65 -13.01
C GLY A 243 3.34 -8.18 -12.75
N HIS A 244 2.58 -7.30 -13.39
CA HIS A 244 2.75 -5.86 -13.29
C HIS A 244 1.41 -5.16 -13.52
N ILE A 245 1.36 -3.89 -13.15
CA ILE A 245 0.29 -2.97 -13.50
C ILE A 245 0.93 -1.67 -13.97
N LEU A 246 0.53 -1.18 -15.14
CA LEU A 246 0.88 0.18 -15.56
C LEU A 246 -0.37 1.05 -15.40
N ARG A 247 -0.20 2.20 -14.78
CA ARG A 247 -1.25 3.22 -14.65
C ARG A 247 -0.82 4.47 -15.37
N SER A 248 -1.67 4.99 -16.23
CA SER A 248 -1.38 6.20 -17.00
C SER A 248 -2.37 7.31 -16.65
N LYS A 249 -1.87 8.55 -16.59
CA LYS A 249 -2.67 9.74 -16.31
C LYS A 249 -2.20 10.90 -17.17
N GLY A 250 -3.03 11.93 -17.29
CA GLY A 250 -2.59 13.18 -17.91
C GLY A 250 -1.41 13.77 -17.13
N GLU A 251 -0.42 14.31 -17.84
CA GLU A 251 0.82 14.89 -17.26
C GLU A 251 0.53 15.90 -16.13
N LYS A 252 -0.52 16.69 -16.29
CA LYS A 252 -0.91 17.76 -15.34
C LYS A 252 -1.80 17.27 -14.18
N VAL A 253 -2.09 15.97 -14.10
CA VAL A 253 -2.93 15.39 -13.05
C VAL A 253 -2.03 14.94 -11.89
N ASN A 254 -2.27 15.46 -10.69
CA ASN A 254 -1.45 15.15 -9.52
C ASN A 254 -1.81 13.79 -8.91
N GLU A 255 -3.09 13.44 -8.84
CA GLU A 255 -3.56 12.13 -8.35
C GLU A 255 -3.22 10.99 -9.32
N GLY A 256 -3.00 9.77 -8.80
CA GLY A 256 -2.62 8.59 -9.60
C GLY A 256 -3.54 7.38 -9.45
N GLY A 257 -4.61 7.49 -8.66
CA GLY A 257 -5.52 6.38 -8.41
C GLY A 257 -6.49 6.14 -9.57
N VAL A 258 -6.61 4.88 -10.00
CA VAL A 258 -7.64 4.46 -10.98
C VAL A 258 -9.02 4.50 -10.35
N ALA A 259 -9.14 4.00 -9.10
CA ALA A 259 -10.41 3.97 -8.36
C ALA A 259 -11.03 5.35 -8.11
N VAL A 260 -10.21 6.41 -8.00
CA VAL A 260 -10.67 7.80 -7.85
C VAL A 260 -10.84 8.52 -9.19
N GLY A 261 -10.68 7.82 -10.31
CA GLY A 261 -10.87 8.37 -11.66
C GLY A 261 -9.72 9.23 -12.20
N ALA A 262 -8.58 9.31 -11.49
CA ALA A 262 -7.44 10.13 -11.91
C ALA A 262 -6.60 9.48 -13.01
N ALA A 263 -6.37 8.16 -12.91
CA ALA A 263 -5.61 7.37 -13.87
C ALA A 263 -6.50 6.39 -14.66
N VAL A 264 -5.92 5.72 -15.65
CA VAL A 264 -6.45 4.55 -16.36
C VAL A 264 -5.44 3.41 -16.31
N ILE A 265 -5.89 2.18 -16.55
CA ILE A 265 -5.03 1.02 -16.71
C ILE A 265 -4.34 1.06 -18.07
N ASP A 266 -3.08 0.64 -18.12
CA ASP A 266 -2.22 0.64 -19.30
C ASP A 266 -1.31 -0.60 -19.29
N THR A 267 -0.50 -0.78 -20.33
CA THR A 267 0.51 -1.85 -20.44
C THR A 267 1.85 -1.28 -20.92
N PRO A 268 2.99 -1.79 -20.41
CA PRO A 268 4.29 -1.34 -20.88
C PRO A 268 4.58 -1.86 -22.29
N PHE A 269 5.07 -0.96 -23.15
CA PHE A 269 5.68 -1.33 -24.43
C PHE A 269 7.20 -1.24 -24.28
N LEU A 270 7.89 -2.38 -24.36
CA LEU A 270 9.34 -2.46 -24.26
C LEU A 270 9.97 -1.93 -25.55
N ILE A 271 10.90 -0.99 -25.41
CA ILE A 271 11.63 -0.32 -26.50
C ILE A 271 13.08 -0.78 -26.58
#